data_AF-A0A5M9ICM6-F1
#
_entry.id   AF-A0A5M9ICM6-F1
#
_cell.length_a   1.000
_cell.length_b   1.000
_cell.length_c   1.000
_cell.angle_alpha   90.00
_cell.angle_beta   90.00
_cell.angle_gamma   90.00
#
_symmetry.space_group_name_H-M   'P 1'
#
loop_
_entity.id
_entity.type
_entity.pdbx_description
1 polymer ?
#
loop_
_entity_poly.entity_id
_entity_poly.type
_entity_poly.pdbx_seq_one_letter_code
_entity_poly.pdbx_strand_id
1 'polypeptide(L)'
;MAQKQEEEEKVRLDKWLWAARFFKTRALAKAAIESGKVHHRGERCKPGKEPRVGDELQIRIGFDEKTVVVQALSIVRRGAPEAQALYTETEASIARRENAAALRKAGATGMTTDGKPSKKQRRDLFKFRGSGNDD
;
A
#
# COMPACT_ATOMS: atom_id res chain seq x y z
N MET A 1 43.30 -0.82 12.13
CA MET A 1 42.46 -1.80 12.84
C MET A 1 41.09 -1.19 13.05
N ALA A 2 40.07 -1.65 12.32
CA ALA A 2 38.67 -1.29 12.56
C ALA A 2 37.79 -2.44 12.07
N GLN A 3 37.98 -3.62 12.68
CA GLN A 3 37.03 -4.72 12.54
C GLN A 3 35.80 -4.38 13.40
N LYS A 4 34.82 -3.71 12.78
CA LYS A 4 33.45 -3.58 13.32
C LYS A 4 32.44 -3.66 12.19
N GLN A 5 32.62 -4.65 11.34
CA GLN A 5 31.71 -5.06 10.28
C GLN A 5 31.77 -6.59 10.31
N GLU A 6 30.79 -7.23 10.96
CA GLU A 6 30.45 -8.68 10.82
C GLU A 6 29.57 -9.22 11.97
N GLU A 7 28.75 -8.39 12.57
CA GLU A 7 27.41 -8.88 12.93
C GLU A 7 26.44 -8.17 11.99
N GLU A 8 26.18 -8.79 10.82
CA GLU A 8 24.87 -8.61 10.17
C GLU A 8 23.85 -9.04 11.23
N GLU A 9 23.44 -8.08 12.07
CA GLU A 9 22.46 -8.32 13.12
C GLU A 9 21.23 -8.87 12.41
N LYS A 10 20.96 -10.17 12.58
CA LYS A 10 19.92 -10.89 11.83
C LYS A 10 18.58 -10.23 12.11
N VAL A 11 18.16 -9.33 11.23
CA VAL A 11 16.91 -8.60 11.38
C VAL A 11 15.80 -9.42 10.75
N ARG A 12 14.74 -9.70 11.50
CA ARG A 12 13.52 -10.28 10.94
C ARG A 12 12.79 -9.25 10.11
N LEU A 13 12.25 -9.65 8.96
CA LEU A 13 11.48 -8.81 8.05
C LEU A 13 10.32 -8.11 8.75
N ASP A 14 9.60 -8.81 9.63
CA ASP A 14 8.53 -8.21 10.44
C ASP A 14 9.00 -7.04 11.33
N LYS A 15 10.21 -7.14 11.88
CA LYS A 15 10.84 -6.14 12.74
C LYS A 15 11.39 -4.98 11.90
N TRP A 16 11.99 -5.27 10.76
CA TRP A 16 12.50 -4.26 9.83
C TRP A 16 11.37 -3.38 9.28
N LEU A 17 10.26 -3.98 8.82
CA LEU A 17 9.11 -3.24 8.30
C LEU A 17 8.48 -2.30 9.35
N TRP A 18 8.52 -2.72 10.61
CA TRP A 18 8.10 -1.88 11.73
C TRP A 18 9.10 -0.75 12.03
N ALA A 19 10.40 -1.02 11.97
CA ALA A 19 11.45 -0.02 12.15
C ALA A 19 11.43 1.05 11.03
N ALA A 20 11.23 0.62 9.79
CA ALA A 20 11.03 1.45 8.60
C ALA A 20 9.65 2.13 8.54
N ARG A 21 8.82 1.98 9.58
CA ARG A 21 7.53 2.65 9.76
C ARG A 21 6.45 2.34 8.72
N PHE A 22 6.59 1.30 7.91
CA PHE A 22 5.51 0.85 7.00
C PHE A 22 4.26 0.40 7.76
N PHE A 23 4.44 -0.18 8.95
CA PHE A 23 3.33 -0.60 9.82
C PHE A 23 3.45 0.03 11.21
N LYS A 24 2.31 0.37 11.83
CA LYS A 24 2.28 1.01 13.17
C LYS A 24 2.83 0.10 14.27
N THR A 25 2.60 -1.20 14.17
CA THR A 25 3.05 -2.22 15.13
C THR A 25 3.70 -3.39 14.41
N ARG A 26 4.58 -4.13 15.10
CA ARG A 26 5.19 -5.36 14.54
C ARG A 26 4.16 -6.44 14.26
N ALA A 27 3.09 -6.53 15.05
CA ALA A 27 1.99 -7.48 14.81
C ALA A 27 1.30 -7.21 13.47
N LEU A 28 1.09 -5.94 13.11
CA LEU A 28 0.53 -5.56 11.80
C LEU A 28 1.49 -5.92 10.65
N ALA A 29 2.80 -5.74 10.83
CA ALA A 29 3.79 -6.16 9.84
C ALA A 29 3.74 -7.68 9.64
N LYS A 30 3.71 -8.46 10.73
CA LYS A 30 3.57 -9.92 10.68
C LYS A 30 2.31 -10.34 9.92
N ALA A 31 1.15 -9.78 10.26
CA ALA A 31 -0.12 -10.08 9.60
C ALA A 31 -0.11 -9.69 8.11
N ALA A 32 0.55 -8.58 7.74
CA ALA A 32 0.70 -8.18 6.35
C ALA A 32 1.56 -9.17 5.55
N ILE A 33 2.65 -9.67 6.12
CA ILE A 33 3.47 -10.70 5.48
C ILE A 33 2.66 -12.00 5.31
N GLU A 34 2.01 -12.48 6.36
CA GLU A 34 1.23 -13.73 6.34
C GLU A 34 0.04 -13.68 5.37
N SER A 35 -0.60 -12.51 5.22
CA SER A 35 -1.67 -12.30 4.24
C SER A 35 -1.18 -12.11 2.80
N GLY A 36 0.13 -12.12 2.55
CA GLY A 36 0.71 -11.94 1.22
C GLY A 36 0.67 -10.49 0.72
N LYS A 37 0.62 -9.51 1.62
CA LYS A 37 0.73 -8.08 1.27
C LYS A 37 2.19 -7.63 1.16
N VAL A 38 3.13 -8.49 1.54
CA VAL A 38 4.57 -8.24 1.44
C VAL A 38 5.21 -9.37 0.66
N HIS A 39 5.94 -9.01 -0.40
CA HIS A 39 6.74 -9.93 -1.19
C HIS A 39 8.21 -9.54 -1.12
N HIS A 40 9.09 -10.53 -1.08
CA HIS A 40 10.54 -10.36 -1.13
C HIS A 40 10.99 -10.84 -2.50
N ARG A 41 11.56 -9.94 -3.33
CA ARG A 41 11.97 -10.23 -4.71
C ARG A 41 10.86 -10.88 -5.55
N GLY A 42 9.61 -10.43 -5.36
CA GLY A 42 8.43 -10.95 -6.07
C GLY A 42 7.81 -12.22 -5.47
N GLU A 43 8.42 -12.84 -4.45
CA GLU A 43 7.93 -14.07 -3.85
C GLU A 43 7.27 -13.85 -2.49
N ARG A 44 6.31 -14.73 -2.15
CA ARG A 44 5.74 -14.76 -0.79
C ARG A 44 6.82 -15.13 0.21
N CYS A 45 6.84 -14.45 1.33
CA CYS A 45 7.86 -14.64 2.37
C CYS A 45 7.23 -14.89 3.74
N LYS A 46 8.07 -15.34 4.69
CA LYS A 46 7.67 -15.56 6.08
C LYS A 46 8.09 -14.35 6.94
N PRO A 47 7.38 -14.07 8.06
CA PRO A 47 7.75 -12.97 8.97
C PRO A 47 9.19 -13.00 9.50
N GLY A 48 9.74 -14.21 9.65
CA GLY A 48 11.11 -14.45 10.10
C GLY A 48 12.17 -14.40 9.00
N LYS A 49 11.82 -14.09 7.74
CA LYS A 49 12.80 -13.89 6.66
C LYS A 49 13.78 -12.79 7.08
N GLU A 50 15.05 -12.96 6.75
CA GLU A 50 16.10 -11.98 7.00
C GLU A 50 16.33 -11.19 5.70
N PRO A 51 15.93 -9.91 5.62
CA PRO A 51 16.24 -9.07 4.47
C PRO A 51 17.70 -8.62 4.54
N ARG A 52 18.29 -8.40 3.37
CA ARG A 52 19.64 -7.86 3.19
C ARG A 52 19.58 -6.50 2.52
N VAL A 53 20.64 -5.72 2.69
CA VAL A 53 20.82 -4.49 1.90
C VAL A 53 20.84 -4.85 0.42
N GLY A 54 20.16 -4.05 -0.40
CA GLY A 54 19.94 -4.29 -1.82
C GLY A 54 18.72 -5.17 -2.13
N ASP A 55 18.07 -5.78 -1.14
CA ASP A 55 16.86 -6.56 -1.40
C ASP A 55 15.69 -5.67 -1.82
N GLU A 56 14.94 -6.15 -2.81
CA GLU A 56 13.68 -5.54 -3.22
C GLU A 56 12.50 -6.12 -2.43
N LEU A 57 11.67 -5.24 -1.88
CA LEU A 57 10.45 -5.55 -1.18
C LEU A 57 9.27 -4.88 -1.88
N GLN A 58 8.23 -5.65 -2.20
CA GLN A 58 6.93 -5.10 -2.59
C GLN A 58 6.00 -5.11 -1.38
N ILE A 59 5.47 -3.95 -1.03
CA ILE A 59 4.70 -3.74 0.20
C ILE A 59 3.39 -3.04 -0.17
N ARG A 60 2.26 -3.69 0.13
CA ARG A 60 0.92 -3.12 -0.06
C ARG A 60 0.35 -2.56 1.25
N ILE A 61 -0.02 -1.29 1.26
CA ILE A 61 -0.60 -0.57 2.40
C ILE A 61 -1.88 0.14 1.95
N GLY A 62 -3.03 -0.40 2.35
CA GLY A 62 -4.31 0.09 1.87
C GLY A 62 -4.43 -0.08 0.35
N PHE A 63 -4.64 1.01 -0.36
CA PHE A 63 -4.71 1.04 -1.83
C PHE A 63 -3.35 1.24 -2.50
N ASP A 64 -2.33 1.66 -1.75
CA ASP A 64 -1.02 1.95 -2.31
C ASP A 64 -0.13 0.71 -2.27
N GLU A 65 0.63 0.52 -3.33
CA GLU A 65 1.65 -0.51 -3.43
C GLU A 65 2.99 0.19 -3.67
N LYS A 66 3.99 -0.18 -2.86
CA LYS A 66 5.34 0.37 -2.92
C LYS A 66 6.33 -0.74 -3.20
N THR A 67 7.20 -0.53 -4.18
CA THR A 67 8.41 -1.34 -4.38
C THR A 67 9.59 -0.57 -3.84
N VAL A 68 10.28 -1.13 -2.85
CA VAL A 68 11.39 -0.46 -2.16
C VAL A 68 12.63 -1.35 -2.14
N VAL A 69 13.79 -0.73 -2.25
CA VAL A 69 15.09 -1.36 -2.08
C VAL A 69 15.61 -1.05 -0.69
N VAL A 70 16.00 -2.08 0.07
CA VAL A 70 16.57 -1.96 1.40
C VAL A 70 17.94 -1.29 1.30
N GLN A 71 18.12 -0.15 1.97
CA GLN A 71 19.40 0.59 2.01
C GLN A 71 20.18 0.31 3.30
N ALA A 72 19.46 0.08 4.41
CA ALA A 72 20.07 -0.25 5.69
C ALA A 72 19.14 -1.14 6.52
N LEU A 73 19.75 -1.91 7.43
CA LEU A 73 19.03 -2.74 8.39
C LEU A 73 19.00 -2.03 9.74
N SER A 74 17.82 -2.00 10.37
CA SER A 74 17.67 -1.52 11.73
C SER A 74 16.57 -2.28 12.46
N ILE A 75 16.81 -2.54 13.74
CA ILE A 75 15.82 -3.13 14.66
C ILE A 75 15.12 -2.08 15.54
N VAL A 76 15.50 -0.81 15.42
CA VAL A 76 15.01 0.29 16.25
C VAL A 76 14.12 1.19 15.41
N ARG A 77 12.87 1.40 15.84
CA ARG A 77 11.96 2.35 15.20
C ARG A 77 12.30 3.77 15.64
N ARG A 78 12.73 4.59 14.71
CA ARG A 78 13.09 6.00 14.96
C ARG A 78 12.12 6.99 14.29
N GLY A 79 12.51 8.25 14.24
CA GLY A 79 11.75 9.34 13.61
C GLY A 79 11.48 9.07 12.12
N ALA A 80 10.55 9.82 11.53
CA ALA A 80 10.19 9.63 10.12
C ALA A 80 11.39 9.81 9.15
N PRO A 81 12.26 10.83 9.28
CA PRO A 81 13.40 11.00 8.38
C PRO A 81 14.40 9.84 8.47
N GLU A 82 14.69 9.40 9.70
CA GLU A 82 15.64 8.30 9.94
C GLU A 82 15.13 6.96 9.43
N ALA A 83 13.83 6.70 9.57
CA ALA A 83 13.20 5.50 9.01
C ALA A 83 13.19 5.52 7.47
N GLN A 84 13.02 6.70 6.87
CA GLN A 84 13.05 6.85 5.41
C GLN A 84 14.43 6.52 4.85
N ALA A 85 15.52 6.79 5.60
CA ALA A 85 16.88 6.44 5.19
C ALA A 85 17.13 4.91 5.11
N LEU A 86 16.23 4.07 5.65
CA LEU A 86 16.36 2.62 5.59
C LEU A 86 16.03 2.04 4.20
N TYR A 87 15.35 2.80 3.34
CA TYR A 87 14.90 2.29 2.04
C TYR A 87 14.79 3.38 0.98
N THR A 88 14.87 2.97 -0.28
CA THR A 88 14.59 3.83 -1.44
C THR A 88 13.44 3.22 -2.21
N GLU A 89 12.38 3.99 -2.46
CA GLU A 89 11.30 3.56 -3.36
C GLU A 89 11.76 3.67 -4.82
N THR A 90 11.45 2.66 -5.63
CA THR A 90 11.84 2.68 -7.05
C THR A 90 11.03 3.71 -7.83
N GLU A 91 11.63 4.32 -8.85
CA GLU A 91 10.95 5.30 -9.71
C GLU A 91 9.69 4.71 -10.35
N ALA A 92 9.75 3.46 -10.79
CA ALA A 92 8.61 2.73 -11.33
C ALA A 92 7.48 2.57 -10.29
N SER A 93 7.80 2.36 -9.02
CA SER A 93 6.82 2.31 -7.93
C SER A 93 6.15 3.67 -7.72
N ILE A 94 6.94 4.74 -7.69
CA ILE A 94 6.43 6.11 -7.52
C ILE A 94 5.45 6.44 -8.65
N ALA A 95 5.86 6.22 -9.90
CA ALA A 95 5.03 6.49 -11.08
C ALA A 95 3.71 5.68 -11.06
N ARG A 96 3.75 4.39 -10.71
CA ARG A 96 2.54 3.56 -10.57
C ARG A 96 1.61 4.10 -9.49
N ARG A 97 2.14 4.46 -8.33
CA ARG A 97 1.35 4.99 -7.21
C ARG A 97 0.71 6.33 -7.56
N GLU A 98 1.44 7.22 -8.22
CA GLU A 98 0.93 8.53 -8.65
C GLU A 98 -0.16 8.39 -9.71
N ASN A 99 0.03 7.53 -10.71
CA ASN A 99 -0.99 7.23 -11.71
C ASN A 99 -2.25 6.64 -11.06
N ALA A 100 -2.09 5.64 -10.19
CA ALA A 100 -3.21 5.03 -9.46
C ALA A 100 -3.95 6.06 -8.58
N ALA A 101 -3.23 6.99 -7.94
CA ALA A 101 -3.84 8.07 -7.16
C ALA A 101 -4.61 9.06 -8.06
N ALA A 102 -4.06 9.41 -9.23
CA ALA A 102 -4.71 10.26 -10.21
C ALA A 102 -6.00 9.62 -10.76
N LEU A 103 -5.96 8.34 -11.11
CA LEU A 103 -7.13 7.57 -11.54
C LEU A 103 -8.19 7.48 -10.45
N ARG A 104 -7.80 7.24 -9.19
CA ARG A 104 -8.74 7.25 -8.06
C ARG A 104 -9.39 8.61 -7.87
N LYS A 105 -8.62 9.69 -7.98
CA LYS A 105 -9.14 11.06 -7.90
C LYS A 105 -10.12 11.35 -9.04
N ALA A 106 -9.77 10.98 -10.28
CA ALA A 106 -10.62 11.16 -11.45
C ALA A 106 -11.92 10.33 -11.37
N GLY A 107 -11.83 9.08 -10.94
CA GLY A 107 -12.99 8.19 -10.74
C GLY A 107 -13.89 8.62 -9.58
N ALA A 108 -13.33 9.20 -8.51
CA ALA A 108 -14.12 9.79 -7.43
C ALA A 108 -14.93 11.02 -7.91
N THR A 109 -14.45 11.76 -8.90
CA THR A 109 -15.22 12.82 -9.59
C THR A 109 -16.19 12.30 -10.66
N GLY A 110 -16.05 11.04 -11.11
CA GLY A 110 -16.86 10.46 -12.19
C GLY A 110 -18.05 9.60 -11.73
N MET A 111 -18.15 9.29 -10.44
CA MET A 111 -19.24 8.50 -9.87
C MET A 111 -20.01 9.30 -8.82
N THR A 112 -20.62 10.41 -9.24
CA THR A 112 -22.00 10.60 -8.81
C THR A 112 -22.76 9.42 -9.41
N THR A 113 -23.01 8.37 -8.63
CA THR A 113 -24.23 7.62 -8.92
C THR A 113 -25.31 8.69 -8.94
N ASP A 114 -26.11 8.72 -10.01
CA ASP A 114 -27.34 9.50 -10.04
C ASP A 114 -28.18 8.97 -8.87
N GLY A 115 -27.91 9.53 -7.70
CA GLY A 115 -28.34 8.98 -6.43
C GLY A 115 -29.85 9.02 -6.45
N LYS A 116 -30.47 7.88 -6.17
CA LYS A 116 -31.92 7.66 -5.94
C LYS A 116 -32.77 8.85 -6.42
N PRO A 117 -33.42 8.76 -7.60
CA PRO A 117 -34.08 9.90 -8.24
C PRO A 117 -34.81 10.77 -7.23
N SER A 118 -34.54 12.08 -7.29
CA SER A 118 -35.24 13.05 -6.44
C SER A 118 -36.75 12.88 -6.58
N LYS A 119 -37.53 13.30 -5.57
CA LYS A 119 -39.00 13.14 -5.59
C LYS A 119 -39.65 13.67 -6.87
N LYS A 120 -39.08 14.72 -7.47
CA LYS A 120 -39.49 15.29 -8.76
C LYS A 120 -39.17 14.36 -9.93
N GLN A 121 -37.91 13.93 -10.08
CA GLN A 121 -37.49 12.98 -11.11
C GLN A 121 -38.27 11.66 -11.04
N ARG A 122 -38.56 11.17 -9.83
CA ARG A 122 -39.40 9.98 -9.63
C ARG A 122 -40.84 10.21 -10.11
N ARG A 123 -41.42 11.39 -9.84
CA ARG A 123 -42.77 11.78 -10.31
C ARG A 123 -42.84 11.89 -11.84
N ASP A 124 -41.78 12.41 -12.45
CA ASP A 124 -41.70 12.60 -13.90
C ASP A 124 -41.55 11.25 -14.62
N LEU A 125 -40.78 10.29 -14.06
CA LEU A 125 -40.75 8.91 -14.53
C LEU A 125 -42.12 8.21 -14.45
N PHE A 126 -42.88 8.42 -13.37
CA PHE A 126 -44.22 7.85 -13.23
C PHE A 126 -45.23 8.42 -14.22
N LYS A 127 -45.10 9.71 -14.59
CA LYS A 127 -45.93 10.34 -15.62
C LYS A 127 -45.62 9.79 -17.01
N PHE A 128 -44.35 9.56 -17.32
CA PHE A 128 -43.93 9.08 -18.64
C PHE A 128 -44.33 7.62 -18.90
N ARG A 129 -44.37 6.78 -17.86
CA ARG A 129 -44.76 5.36 -17.98
C ARG A 129 -46.28 5.13 -17.95
N GLY A 130 -47.08 6.17 -17.73
CA GLY A 130 -48.54 6.11 -17.63
C GLY A 130 -49.32 6.48 -18.89
N SER A 131 -48.67 6.79 -20.03
CA SER A 131 -49.35 7.25 -21.26
C SER A 131 -49.14 6.31 -22.47
N GLY A 132 -49.08 5.00 -22.25
CA GLY A 132 -48.80 4.04 -23.31
C GLY A 132 -49.58 2.74 -23.20
N ASN A 133 -50.86 2.79 -22.83
CA ASN A 133 -51.78 1.67 -23.07
C ASN A 133 -53.25 2.13 -22.99
N ASP A 134 -53.68 2.91 -23.98
CA ASP A 134 -55.10 3.10 -24.34
C ASP A 134 -55.14 3.36 -25.85
N ASP A 135 -55.00 2.28 -26.63
CA ASP A 135 -55.78 1.94 -27.85
C ASP A 135 -55.38 0.53 -28.31
#